data_AF-A0A3P1TDZ3-F1
#
_entry.id   AF-A0A3P1TDZ3-F1
#
_cell.length_a   1.000
_cell.length_b   1.000
_cell.length_c   1.000
_cell.angle_alpha   90.00
_cell.angle_beta   90.00
_cell.angle_gamma   90.00
#
_symmetry.space_group_name_H-M   'P 1'
#
loop_
_entity.id
_entity.type
_entity.pdbx_description
1 polymer ?
#
loop_
_entity_poly.entity_id
_entity_poly.type
_entity_poly.pdbx_seq_one_letter_code
_entity_poly.pdbx_strand_id
1 'polypeptide(L)'
;MNRRSVLKLAPIGVLGVGLAAANVSNASAWGGAPDWWTTEDTQWSMALFGFLGFDEIDGVYGPRTTEAVRNFQYQRNLAVDGIVGSATVDSITHVVMNVQDVVDVRMDGLAGPVTRQGVTDYQIRHGLTVTRFADYPTLAHMGKPFFRDMRGG
;
A
#
# COMPACT_ATOMS: atom_id res chain seq x y z
N MET A 1 23.09 28.19 -1.77
CA MET A 1 22.12 27.25 -2.39
C MET A 1 22.26 25.90 -1.70
N ASN A 2 21.40 25.59 -0.73
CA ASN A 2 21.55 24.38 0.09
C ASN A 2 20.56 23.32 -0.44
N ARG A 3 21.06 22.37 -1.23
CA ARG A 3 20.30 21.17 -1.64
C ARG A 3 20.26 20.25 -0.42
N ARG A 4 19.16 20.29 0.33
CA ARG A 4 18.89 19.31 1.39
C ARG A 4 18.78 17.93 0.74
N SER A 5 19.89 17.20 0.74
CA SER A 5 19.91 15.76 0.54
C SER A 5 19.11 15.13 1.68
N VAL A 6 17.81 14.94 1.46
CA VAL A 6 16.98 14.14 2.34
C VAL A 6 17.45 12.71 2.17
N LEU A 7 18.28 12.25 3.09
CA LEU A 7 18.59 10.85 3.30
C LEU A 7 17.23 10.17 3.54
N LYS A 8 16.71 9.44 2.55
CA LYS A 8 15.56 8.54 2.74
C LYS A 8 16.06 7.42 3.65
N LEU A 9 16.00 7.64 4.97
CA LEU A 9 16.19 6.60 5.97
C LEU A 9 15.16 5.52 5.65
N ALA A 10 15.63 4.31 5.33
CA ALA A 10 14.78 3.14 5.26
C ALA A 10 13.98 3.08 6.58
N PRO A 11 12.67 2.84 6.55
CA PRO A 11 11.90 2.74 7.77
C PRO A 11 12.52 1.63 8.62
N ILE A 12 12.91 1.97 9.85
CA ILE A 12 13.37 1.01 10.84
C ILE A 12 12.15 0.12 11.12
N GLY A 13 12.10 -1.00 10.41
CA GLY A 13 11.14 -2.07 10.60
C GLY A 13 11.29 -2.58 12.02
N VAL A 14 10.17 -2.60 12.74
CA VAL A 14 10.08 -3.22 14.04
C VAL A 14 10.53 -4.68 13.89
N LEU A 15 11.43 -5.09 14.77
CA LEU A 15 11.95 -6.46 14.93
C LEU A 15 10.81 -7.49 14.99
N GLY A 16 10.51 -8.11 13.86
CA GLY A 16 9.97 -9.46 13.81
C GLY A 16 11.13 -10.44 13.80
N VAL A 17 11.70 -10.75 14.97
CA VAL A 17 12.55 -11.94 15.10
C VAL A 17 11.60 -13.14 15.01
N GLY A 18 11.41 -13.64 13.80
CA GLY A 18 10.72 -14.88 13.50
C GLY A 18 11.45 -15.54 12.34
N LEU A 19 12.01 -16.72 12.57
CA LEU A 19 12.60 -17.60 11.57
C LEU A 19 11.70 -17.67 10.31
N ALA A 20 12.11 -17.04 9.21
CA ALA A 20 11.58 -17.31 7.88
C ALA A 20 12.69 -17.15 6.84
N ALA A 21 13.74 -17.97 6.96
CA ALA A 21 14.42 -18.46 5.77
C ALA A 21 13.48 -19.46 5.07
N ALA A 22 12.40 -18.96 4.46
CA ALA A 22 11.54 -19.73 3.58
C ALA A 22 10.78 -18.76 2.67
N ASN A 23 11.21 -18.72 1.40
CA ASN A 23 10.59 -18.06 0.24
C ASN A 23 11.06 -16.64 -0.12
N VAL A 24 12.36 -16.49 -0.41
CA VAL A 24 12.81 -15.55 -1.47
C VAL A 24 12.40 -16.16 -2.83
N SER A 25 11.09 -16.28 -3.06
CA SER A 25 10.52 -16.97 -4.22
C SER A 25 9.77 -15.98 -5.10
N ASN A 26 10.47 -14.96 -5.62
CA ASN A 26 10.21 -14.36 -6.95
C ASN A 26 11.15 -13.19 -7.29
N ALA A 27 12.43 -13.22 -6.90
CA ALA A 27 13.38 -12.14 -7.24
C ALA A 27 13.55 -11.88 -8.77
N SER A 28 12.96 -12.71 -9.65
CA SER A 28 12.96 -12.55 -11.11
C SER A 28 11.75 -11.77 -11.69
N ALA A 29 10.75 -11.39 -10.88
CA ALA A 29 9.54 -10.69 -11.36
C ALA A 29 9.57 -9.15 -11.17
N TRP A 30 10.61 -8.61 -10.54
CA TRP A 30 10.65 -7.23 -10.07
C TRP A 30 11.37 -6.32 -11.06
N GLY A 31 10.60 -5.57 -11.85
CA GLY A 31 11.10 -4.52 -12.75
C GLY A 31 11.58 -3.28 -11.99
N GLY A 32 12.55 -3.43 -11.08
CA GLY A 32 13.23 -2.30 -10.42
C GLY A 32 12.57 -1.73 -9.17
N ALA A 33 11.81 -2.50 -8.39
CA ALA A 33 11.48 -2.13 -7.01
C ALA A 33 12.73 -2.13 -6.10
N PRO A 34 12.73 -1.37 -4.98
CA PRO A 34 13.81 -1.43 -4.00
C PRO A 34 13.94 -2.83 -3.35
N ASP A 35 15.16 -3.27 -3.06
CA ASP A 35 15.46 -4.60 -2.47
C ASP A 35 14.77 -4.87 -1.12
N TRP A 36 14.33 -3.82 -0.41
CA TRP A 36 13.63 -3.93 0.86
C TRP A 36 12.10 -4.00 0.72
N TRP A 37 11.55 -3.82 -0.48
CA TRP A 37 10.11 -3.92 -0.74
C TRP A 37 9.72 -5.38 -0.98
N THR A 38 8.72 -5.87 -0.26
CA THR A 38 8.33 -7.28 -0.30
C THR A 38 6.99 -7.52 -1.02
N THR A 39 6.71 -8.77 -1.34
CA THR A 39 5.37 -9.18 -1.83
C THR A 39 4.31 -8.84 -0.80
N GLU A 40 4.60 -9.07 0.48
CA GLU A 40 3.69 -8.79 1.57
C GLU A 40 3.35 -7.30 1.66
N ASP A 41 4.33 -6.39 1.51
CA ASP A 41 4.10 -4.94 1.47
C ASP A 41 3.17 -4.53 0.31
N THR A 42 3.35 -5.19 -0.85
CA THR A 42 2.45 -5.02 -1.99
C THR A 42 1.04 -5.45 -1.65
N GLN A 43 0.88 -6.67 -1.11
CA GLN A 43 -0.43 -7.23 -0.77
C GLN A 43 -1.13 -6.41 0.32
N TRP A 44 -0.43 -5.96 1.35
CA TRP A 44 -0.99 -5.05 2.35
C TRP A 44 -1.47 -3.73 1.74
N SER A 45 -0.70 -3.16 0.82
CA SER A 45 -1.08 -1.92 0.16
C SER A 45 -2.30 -2.11 -0.73
N MET A 46 -2.31 -3.18 -1.53
CA MET A 46 -3.45 -3.51 -2.38
C MET A 46 -4.69 -3.80 -1.53
N ALA A 47 -4.51 -4.49 -0.40
CA ALA A 47 -5.58 -4.75 0.54
C ALA A 47 -6.12 -3.45 1.11
N LEU A 48 -5.25 -2.58 1.64
CA LEU A 48 -5.63 -1.27 2.18
C LEU A 48 -6.45 -0.45 1.16
N PHE A 49 -6.09 -0.48 -0.12
CA PHE A 49 -6.80 0.25 -1.18
C PHE A 49 -8.08 -0.44 -1.68
N GLY A 50 -8.38 -1.65 -1.18
CA GLY A 50 -9.56 -2.43 -1.57
C GLY A 50 -9.41 -3.19 -2.89
N PHE A 51 -8.19 -3.30 -3.45
CA PHE A 51 -7.92 -4.15 -4.61
C PHE A 51 -7.68 -5.62 -4.24
N LEU A 52 -7.50 -5.90 -2.95
CA LEU A 52 -7.30 -7.21 -2.36
C LEU A 52 -8.04 -7.31 -1.02
N GLY A 53 -8.40 -8.50 -0.57
CA GLY A 53 -8.82 -8.77 0.80
C GLY A 53 -7.63 -8.89 1.75
N PHE A 54 -7.81 -8.47 3.01
CA PHE A 54 -6.77 -8.68 4.05
C PHE A 54 -6.52 -10.16 4.37
N ASP A 55 -7.48 -11.03 4.07
CA ASP A 55 -7.39 -12.50 4.19
C ASP A 55 -6.63 -13.15 3.02
N GLU A 56 -6.27 -12.39 1.99
CA GLU A 56 -5.52 -12.86 0.83
C GLU A 56 -4.01 -12.56 0.92
N ILE A 57 -3.56 -11.98 2.04
CA ILE A 57 -2.15 -11.67 2.27
C ILE A 57 -1.44 -12.98 2.66
N ASP A 58 -0.70 -13.55 1.70
CA ASP A 58 -0.01 -14.85 1.82
C ASP A 58 1.49 -14.76 1.53
N GLY A 59 2.00 -13.58 1.16
CA GLY A 59 3.39 -13.36 0.78
C GLY A 59 3.77 -13.91 -0.59
N VAL A 60 2.82 -14.45 -1.37
CA VAL A 60 3.04 -15.06 -2.68
C VAL A 60 2.52 -14.16 -3.80
N TYR A 61 3.40 -13.82 -4.74
CA TYR A 61 3.03 -12.96 -5.87
C TYR A 61 2.34 -13.79 -6.96
N GLY A 62 1.07 -14.11 -6.74
CA GLY A 62 0.24 -14.93 -7.63
C GLY A 62 -0.67 -14.12 -8.56
N PRO A 63 -1.59 -14.79 -9.28
CA PRO A 63 -2.53 -14.16 -10.20
C PRO A 63 -3.42 -13.08 -9.53
N ARG A 64 -3.89 -13.34 -8.30
CA ARG A 64 -4.70 -12.37 -7.53
C ARG A 64 -3.92 -11.09 -7.22
N THR A 65 -2.69 -11.21 -6.75
CA THR A 65 -1.81 -10.06 -6.49
C THR A 65 -1.49 -9.31 -7.79
N THR A 66 -1.26 -10.03 -8.88
CA THR A 66 -1.00 -9.45 -10.20
C THR A 66 -2.19 -8.63 -10.70
N GLU A 67 -3.41 -9.17 -10.59
CA GLU A 67 -4.64 -8.46 -10.95
C GLU A 67 -4.86 -7.22 -10.08
N ALA A 68 -4.67 -7.33 -8.76
CA ALA A 68 -4.76 -6.21 -7.84
C ALA A 68 -3.78 -5.08 -8.21
N VAL A 69 -2.54 -5.43 -8.55
CA VAL A 69 -1.52 -4.46 -8.99
C VAL A 69 -1.91 -3.83 -10.32
N ARG A 70 -2.44 -4.58 -11.29
CA ARG A 70 -2.93 -4.03 -12.56
C ARG A 70 -4.07 -3.04 -12.34
N ASN A 71 -5.01 -3.35 -11.45
CA ASN A 71 -6.12 -2.45 -11.11
C ASN A 71 -5.61 -1.15 -10.46
N PHE A 72 -4.65 -1.26 -9.53
CA PHE A 72 -3.98 -0.09 -8.96
C PHE A 72 -3.25 0.73 -10.04
N GLN A 73 -2.45 0.11 -10.89
CA GLN A 73 -1.72 0.77 -11.97
C GLN A 73 -2.68 1.51 -12.91
N TYR A 74 -3.78 0.87 -13.29
CA TYR A 74 -4.82 1.48 -14.12
C TYR A 74 -5.43 2.73 -13.45
N GLN A 75 -5.82 2.61 -12.17
CA GLN A 75 -6.37 3.73 -11.40
C GLN A 75 -5.38 4.89 -11.22
N ARG A 76 -4.08 4.59 -11.29
CA ARG A 76 -2.99 5.55 -11.11
C ARG A 76 -2.37 6.03 -12.42
N ASN A 77 -2.95 5.67 -13.57
CA ASN A 77 -2.43 5.98 -14.91
C ASN A 77 -0.95 5.57 -15.08
N LEU A 78 -0.57 4.42 -14.52
CA LEU A 78 0.73 3.79 -14.71
C LEU A 78 0.67 2.76 -15.85
N ALA A 79 1.83 2.22 -16.25
CA ALA A 79 1.86 1.05 -17.12
C ALA A 79 1.15 -0.12 -16.43
N VAL A 80 0.14 -0.71 -17.10
CA VAL A 80 -0.70 -1.79 -16.55
C VAL A 80 -0.12 -3.15 -16.91
N ASP A 81 1.06 -3.43 -16.38
CA ASP A 81 1.83 -4.67 -16.63
C ASP A 81 1.69 -5.70 -15.49
N GLY A 82 1.17 -5.28 -14.33
CA GLY A 82 1.09 -6.12 -13.14
C GLY A 82 2.43 -6.33 -12.44
N ILE A 83 3.43 -5.50 -12.76
CA ILE A 83 4.78 -5.54 -12.20
C ILE A 83 4.96 -4.38 -11.21
N VAL A 84 5.42 -4.71 -10.00
CA VAL A 84 5.81 -3.71 -9.01
C VAL A 84 7.23 -3.25 -9.33
N GLY A 85 7.35 -2.23 -10.18
CA GLY A 85 8.59 -1.49 -10.43
C GLY A 85 8.68 -0.21 -9.59
N SER A 86 9.77 0.56 -9.75
CA SER A 86 10.02 1.80 -8.99
C SER A 86 8.86 2.80 -9.05
N ALA A 87 8.30 3.04 -10.24
CA ALA A 87 7.15 3.93 -10.41
C ALA A 87 5.89 3.45 -9.67
N THR A 88 5.67 2.13 -9.63
CA THR A 88 4.57 1.52 -8.88
C THR A 88 4.80 1.71 -7.38
N VAL A 89 6.01 1.41 -6.88
CA VAL A 89 6.39 1.56 -5.47
C VAL A 89 6.26 3.01 -5.01
N ASP A 90 6.79 3.96 -5.79
CA ASP A 90 6.69 5.39 -5.47
C ASP A 90 5.22 5.82 -5.37
N SER A 91 4.37 5.38 -6.31
CA SER A 91 2.94 5.68 -6.29
C SER A 91 2.22 5.06 -5.09
N ILE A 92 2.50 3.80 -4.74
CA ILE A 92 1.95 3.13 -3.56
C ILE A 92 2.33 3.92 -2.30
N THR A 93 3.63 4.13 -2.12
CA THR A 93 4.21 4.84 -0.98
C THR A 93 3.54 6.20 -0.78
N HIS A 94 3.32 6.94 -1.87
CA HIS A 94 2.70 8.26 -1.80
C HIS A 94 1.23 8.18 -1.33
N VAL A 95 0.46 7.19 -1.80
CA VAL A 95 -0.93 6.99 -1.31
C VAL A 95 -0.93 6.62 0.16
N VAL A 96 -0.09 5.66 0.57
CA VAL A 96 0.01 5.23 1.96
C VAL A 96 0.38 6.39 2.87
N MET A 97 1.40 7.18 2.53
CA MET A 97 1.83 8.33 3.33
C MET A 97 0.71 9.36 3.51
N ASN A 98 -0.11 9.62 2.49
CA ASN A 98 -1.24 10.54 2.64
C ASN A 98 -2.33 9.97 3.55
N VAL A 99 -2.59 8.67 3.50
CA VAL A 99 -3.51 8.03 4.46
C VAL A 99 -2.94 8.13 5.87
N GLN A 100 -1.66 7.81 6.04
CA GLN A 100 -0.95 7.85 7.33
C GLN A 100 -0.95 9.25 7.96
N ASP A 101 -0.79 10.30 7.14
CA ASP A 101 -0.91 11.70 7.56
C ASP A 101 -2.28 12.02 8.16
N VAL A 102 -3.35 11.58 7.49
CA VAL A 102 -4.72 11.87 7.94
C VAL A 102 -5.12 11.06 9.18
N VAL A 103 -4.62 9.83 9.31
CA VAL A 103 -4.95 8.96 10.45
C VAL A 103 -3.99 9.09 11.63
N ASP A 104 -3.05 10.05 11.57
CA ASP A 104 -2.07 10.37 12.63
C ASP A 104 -1.27 9.15 13.11
N VAL A 105 -0.77 8.37 12.16
CA VAL A 105 0.15 7.25 12.42
C VAL A 105 1.53 7.55 11.83
N ARG A 106 2.52 6.70 12.14
CA ARG A 106 3.88 6.84 11.59
C ARG A 106 3.82 6.89 10.06
N MET A 107 4.33 7.97 9.47
CA MET A 107 4.44 8.16 8.01
C MET A 107 5.65 7.41 7.44
N ASP A 108 5.60 6.09 7.44
CA ASP A 108 6.65 5.23 6.88
C ASP A 108 6.41 4.80 5.43
N GLY A 109 5.21 5.08 4.90
CA GLY A 109 4.83 4.70 3.54
C GLY A 109 4.55 3.21 3.33
N LEU A 110 4.48 2.43 4.41
CA LEU A 110 4.15 1.02 4.39
C LEU A 110 2.73 0.78 4.91
N ALA A 111 1.89 0.15 4.10
CA ALA A 111 0.58 -0.28 4.56
C ALA A 111 0.79 -1.49 5.48
N GLY A 112 0.34 -1.39 6.73
CA GLY A 112 0.44 -2.49 7.69
C GLY A 112 -0.67 -2.43 8.75
N PRO A 113 -0.61 -3.30 9.78
CA PRO A 113 -1.64 -3.36 10.82
C PRO A 113 -1.92 -2.02 11.49
N VAL A 114 -0.89 -1.20 11.73
CA VAL A 114 -1.01 0.12 12.35
C VAL A 114 -1.80 1.08 11.45
N THR A 115 -1.48 1.14 10.15
CA THR A 115 -2.21 1.99 9.20
C THR A 115 -3.66 1.53 9.05
N ARG A 116 -3.91 0.22 8.98
CA ARG A 116 -5.27 -0.35 8.95
C ARG A 116 -6.06 0.02 10.21
N GLN A 117 -5.45 -0.10 11.39
CA GLN A 117 -6.08 0.30 12.64
C GLN A 117 -6.40 1.81 12.63
N GLY A 118 -5.46 2.65 12.19
CA GLY A 118 -5.68 4.09 12.04
C GLY A 118 -6.86 4.43 11.12
N VAL A 119 -6.98 3.74 9.98
CA VAL A 119 -8.14 3.88 9.07
C VAL A 119 -9.43 3.44 9.75
N THR A 120 -9.41 2.31 10.47
CA THR A 120 -10.57 1.81 11.22
C THR A 120 -11.03 2.84 12.26
N ASP A 121 -10.10 3.38 13.04
CA ASP A 121 -10.41 4.37 14.07
C ASP A 121 -10.90 5.68 13.45
N TYR A 122 -10.33 6.09 12.30
CA TYR A 122 -10.80 7.25 11.54
C TYR A 122 -12.25 7.06 11.10
N GLN A 123 -12.58 5.91 10.51
CA GLN A 123 -13.94 5.60 10.08
C GLN A 123 -14.92 5.67 11.26
N ILE A 124 -14.55 5.11 12.41
CA ILE A 124 -15.35 5.16 13.65
C ILE A 124 -15.56 6.61 14.10
N ARG A 125 -14.48 7.40 14.22
CA ARG A 125 -14.54 8.79 14.72
C ARG A 125 -15.37 9.72 13.83
N HIS A 126 -15.37 9.47 12.52
CA HIS A 126 -16.08 10.30 11.54
C HIS A 126 -17.45 9.74 11.15
N GLY A 127 -17.92 8.65 11.78
CA GLY A 127 -19.24 8.07 11.49
C GLY A 127 -19.36 7.46 10.09
N LEU A 128 -18.23 7.04 9.50
CA LEU A 128 -18.21 6.33 8.23
C LEU A 128 -18.49 4.83 8.45
N THR A 129 -18.87 4.13 7.39
CA THR A 129 -18.92 2.67 7.42
C THR A 129 -17.53 2.11 7.72
N VAL A 130 -17.44 1.23 8.72
CA VAL A 130 -16.16 0.65 9.17
C VAL A 130 -15.76 -0.51 8.26
N THR A 131 -15.28 -0.18 7.07
CA THR A 131 -14.80 -1.17 6.08
C THR A 131 -13.39 -1.65 6.39
N ARG A 132 -12.63 -0.89 7.20
CA ARG A 132 -11.19 -1.10 7.50
C ARG A 132 -10.28 -0.92 6.28
N PHE A 133 -10.85 -0.51 5.16
CA PHE A 133 -10.16 -0.20 3.92
C PHE A 133 -10.10 1.31 3.73
N ALA A 134 -9.03 1.81 3.12
CA ALA A 134 -8.98 3.16 2.57
C ALA A 134 -9.72 3.20 1.23
N ASP A 135 -11.00 2.83 1.25
CA ASP A 135 -11.90 2.80 0.11
C ASP A 135 -12.29 4.22 -0.35
N TYR A 136 -13.01 4.31 -1.47
CA TYR A 136 -13.38 5.60 -2.05
C TYR A 136 -14.13 6.53 -1.07
N PRO A 137 -15.18 6.09 -0.34
CA PRO A 137 -15.85 6.94 0.65
C PRO A 137 -14.88 7.47 1.72
N THR A 138 -13.98 6.61 2.22
CA THR A 138 -13.00 6.99 3.24
C THR A 138 -12.02 8.03 2.68
N LEU A 139 -11.43 7.78 1.52
CA LEU A 139 -10.46 8.69 0.88
C LEU A 139 -11.09 10.03 0.44
N ALA A 140 -12.34 10.00 -0.03
CA ALA A 140 -13.09 11.20 -0.36
C ALA A 140 -13.34 12.05 0.89
N HIS A 141 -13.70 11.42 2.02
CA HIS A 141 -13.87 12.10 3.30
C HIS A 141 -12.55 12.68 3.84
N MET A 142 -11.42 12.00 3.59
CA MET A 142 -10.08 12.52 3.90
C MET A 142 -9.69 13.73 3.01
N GLY A 143 -10.51 14.13 2.03
CA GLY A 143 -10.20 15.20 1.08
C GLY A 143 -9.14 14.82 0.06
N LYS A 144 -8.88 13.52 -0.09
CA LYS A 144 -7.77 12.97 -0.88
C LYS A 144 -8.24 11.79 -1.74
N PRO A 145 -9.17 11.98 -2.69
CA PRO A 145 -9.63 10.89 -3.55
C PRO A 145 -8.54 10.47 -4.53
N PHE A 146 -7.71 9.50 -4.14
CA PHE A 146 -6.61 8.94 -4.95
C PHE A 146 -7.08 8.01 -6.06
N PHE A 147 -8.31 7.52 -5.95
CA PHE A 147 -8.94 6.59 -6.86
C PHE A 147 -10.27 7.16 -7.33
N ARG A 148 -10.71 6.74 -8.52
CA ARG A 148 -12.07 7.02 -8.98
C ARG A 148 -13.06 6.15 -8.21
N ASP A 149 -14.31 6.60 -8.07
CA ASP A 149 -15.36 5.77 -7.45
C ASP A 149 -15.54 4.50 -8.28
N MET A 150 -15.27 3.34 -7.66
CA MET A 150 -15.37 2.03 -8.31
C MET A 150 -16.80 1.48 -8.32
N ARG A 151 -17.76 2.17 -7.69
CA ARG A 151 -19.17 1.73 -7.60
C ARG A 151 -20.06 2.24 -8.74
N GLY A 152 -19.51 3.01 -9.68
CA GLY A 152 -20.23 3.54 -10.84
C GLY A 152 -19.70 2.97 -12.15
N GLY A 153 -20.15 1.78 -12.51
CA GLY A 153 -19.96 1.13 -13.81
C GLY A 153 -21.26 0.47 -14.24
#